data_AF-A0A0F7K1T9-F1
#
_entry.id   AF-A0A0F7K1T9-F1
#
_cell.length_a   1.000
_cell.length_b   1.000
_cell.length_c   1.000
_cell.angle_alpha   90.00
_cell.angle_beta   90.00
_cell.angle_gamma   90.00
#
_symmetry.space_group_name_H-M   'P 1'
#
loop_
_entity.id
_entity.type
_entity.pdbx_description
1 polymer ?
#
loop_
_entity_poly.entity_id
_entity_poly.type
_entity_poly.pdbx_seq_one_letter_code
_entity_poly.pdbx_strand_id
1 'polypeptide(L)'
;MSRRAYKLPIGLVATALLVASPLEAAKIYRWVDAEGNVHLSDRVPAEHVGNARSELSESGRELKRVQAAKTPEEIAREKELEKLRAEQQRLIEIQRAKDQVLLRTFRTEDDLLMARNGKLAAIDSNINVIRSNIRRMKNRLAEMQQSAAARERQGQPLSQNLLKDIENTRSQLRDSYTTIIQKEQEKESIRNKASRDLARFRNLKNLREENTDPQLDETGGPSLLDTVVVCADDRACDQAWIKVEEYVRQHATTRLQMLSDSIIMSAAPLKDDDISLTASRIRHKDKPGAELFMDLQCKPSPLGQELCKTEAVEKIRLGFRDYISGGQAQPDPTPPREMESE
;
A
#
# COMPACT_ATOMS: atom_id res chain seq x y z
N MET A 1 62.59 57.81 -86.46
CA MET A 1 62.84 59.17 -85.93
C MET A 1 62.74 59.06 -84.41
N SER A 2 63.83 58.74 -83.72
CA SER A 2 64.82 59.67 -83.13
C SER A 2 64.24 60.65 -82.11
N ARG A 3 64.59 60.42 -80.84
CA ARG A 3 65.03 61.36 -79.77
C ARG A 3 64.47 60.89 -78.41
N ARG A 4 65.14 60.92 -77.27
CA ARG A 4 66.55 61.02 -76.83
C ARG A 4 66.46 60.78 -75.30
N ALA A 5 67.41 60.04 -74.73
CA ALA A 5 67.48 59.80 -73.29
C ALA A 5 67.92 61.04 -72.49
N TYR A 6 67.50 61.12 -71.22
CA TYR A 6 68.15 61.90 -70.16
C TYR A 6 68.25 61.06 -68.88
N LYS A 7 69.39 61.13 -68.19
CA LYS A 7 69.76 60.35 -66.99
C LYS A 7 69.70 61.19 -65.70
N LEU A 8 69.23 60.56 -64.61
CA LEU A 8 69.53 60.68 -63.14
C LEU A 8 69.29 62.02 -62.38
N PRO A 9 69.15 62.05 -61.01
CA PRO A 9 69.45 61.03 -60.00
C PRO A 9 68.41 60.81 -58.85
N ILE A 10 68.80 59.86 -57.98
CA ILE A 10 68.28 59.31 -56.71
C ILE A 10 67.64 60.30 -55.71
N GLY A 11 66.52 59.88 -55.09
CA GLY A 11 65.97 60.41 -53.84
C GLY A 11 65.22 59.33 -53.07
N LEU A 12 65.80 58.86 -51.97
CA LEU A 12 65.34 57.78 -51.10
C LEU A 12 64.29 58.33 -50.12
N VAL A 13 63.03 57.88 -50.23
CA VAL A 13 61.97 58.20 -49.24
C VAL A 13 61.55 56.89 -48.58
N ALA A 14 61.93 56.74 -47.31
CA ALA A 14 61.58 55.61 -46.46
C ALA A 14 60.12 55.69 -46.04
N THR A 15 59.36 54.64 -46.36
CA THR A 15 57.97 54.43 -45.96
C THR A 15 57.91 54.10 -44.47
N ALA A 16 57.38 55.01 -43.65
CA ALA A 16 57.06 54.74 -42.25
C ALA A 16 55.67 54.06 -42.15
N LEU A 17 55.66 52.73 -41.98
CA LEU A 17 54.47 51.99 -41.57
C LEU A 17 54.18 52.31 -40.09
N LEU A 18 53.14 53.10 -39.82
CA LEU A 18 52.55 53.17 -38.48
C LEU A 18 51.78 51.89 -38.19
N VAL A 19 52.26 51.12 -37.22
CA VAL A 19 51.51 50.02 -36.60
C VAL A 19 50.50 50.64 -35.64
N ALA A 20 49.23 50.66 -36.02
CA ALA A 20 48.14 51.05 -35.13
C ALA A 20 47.79 49.86 -34.22
N SER A 21 48.08 49.97 -32.93
CA SER A 21 47.57 49.07 -31.89
C SER A 21 46.05 49.24 -31.79
N PRO A 22 45.22 48.18 -31.76
CA PRO A 22 43.81 48.34 -31.46
C PRO A 22 43.66 48.84 -30.01
N LEU A 23 43.04 50.01 -29.84
CA LEU A 23 42.55 50.43 -28.52
C LEU A 23 41.42 49.47 -28.11
N GLU A 24 41.59 48.74 -27.01
CA GLU A 24 40.44 48.12 -26.33
C GLU A 24 39.53 49.25 -25.82
N ALA A 25 38.28 49.25 -26.28
CA ALA A 25 37.27 50.19 -25.81
C ALA A 25 37.06 50.02 -24.30
N ALA A 26 37.21 51.11 -23.54
CA ALA A 26 37.04 51.11 -22.08
C ALA A 26 35.58 50.78 -21.71
N LYS A 27 35.38 49.70 -20.95
CA LYS A 27 34.05 49.26 -20.48
C LYS A 27 33.66 50.11 -19.27
N ILE A 28 32.48 50.74 -19.30
CA ILE A 28 31.94 51.51 -18.17
C ILE A 28 30.78 50.74 -17.55
N TYR A 29 30.80 50.55 -16.24
CA TYR A 29 29.74 49.91 -15.48
C TYR A 29 28.95 50.95 -14.68
N ARG A 30 27.63 50.77 -14.63
CA ARG A 30 26.69 51.56 -13.82
C ARG A 30 25.99 50.68 -12.79
N TRP A 31 25.98 51.04 -11.52
CA TRP A 31 25.22 50.36 -10.47
C TRP A 31 24.63 51.34 -9.46
N VAL A 32 23.75 50.85 -8.58
CA VAL A 32 23.16 51.63 -7.48
C VAL A 32 23.64 51.04 -6.15
N ASP A 33 24.04 51.88 -5.20
CA ASP A 33 24.41 51.46 -3.83
C ASP A 33 23.18 51.29 -2.92
N ALA A 34 23.40 51.00 -1.64
CA ALA A 34 22.31 50.79 -0.67
C ALA A 34 21.60 52.10 -0.30
N GLU A 35 22.28 53.23 -0.43
CA GLU A 35 21.82 54.58 -0.17
C GLU A 35 21.06 55.19 -1.37
N GLY A 36 21.02 54.49 -2.51
CA GLY A 36 20.31 54.89 -3.72
C GLY A 36 21.14 55.74 -4.69
N ASN A 37 22.44 55.91 -4.45
CA ASN A 37 23.32 56.66 -5.34
C ASN A 37 23.75 55.82 -6.55
N VAL A 38 23.81 56.46 -7.71
CA VAL A 38 24.25 55.85 -8.97
C VAL A 38 25.75 56.05 -9.14
N HIS A 39 26.47 54.94 -9.29
CA HIS A 39 27.92 54.94 -9.51
C HIS A 39 28.24 54.54 -10.95
N LEU A 40 29.20 55.24 -11.57
CA LEU A 40 29.76 54.89 -12.88
C LEU A 40 31.27 54.72 -12.74
N SER A 41 31.80 53.56 -13.13
CA SER A 41 33.22 53.26 -13.03
C SER A 41 33.67 52.27 -14.10
N ASP A 42 34.95 52.30 -14.45
CA ASP A 42 35.61 51.30 -15.29
C ASP A 42 35.73 49.93 -14.59
N ARG A 43 35.70 49.93 -13.25
CA ARG A 43 35.74 48.73 -12.42
C ARG A 43 34.69 48.79 -11.30
N VAL A 44 33.95 47.69 -11.13
CA VAL A 44 33.01 47.53 -10.01
C VAL A 44 33.77 47.09 -8.76
N PRO A 45 33.72 47.84 -7.64
CA PRO A 45 34.31 47.44 -6.37
C PRO A 45 33.75 46.11 -5.85
N ALA A 46 34.56 45.36 -5.11
CA ALA A 46 34.21 44.02 -4.64
C ALA A 46 32.92 43.99 -3.80
N GLU A 47 32.65 45.05 -3.05
CA GLU A 47 31.46 45.21 -2.19
C GLU A 47 30.14 45.35 -2.96
N HIS A 48 30.18 45.79 -4.23
CA HIS A 48 28.98 46.00 -5.07
C HIS A 48 28.80 44.95 -6.17
N VAL A 49 29.61 43.88 -6.17
CA VAL A 49 29.52 42.79 -7.16
C VAL A 49 28.15 42.09 -7.11
N GLY A 50 27.49 42.08 -5.95
CA GLY A 50 26.16 41.51 -5.76
C GLY A 50 24.98 42.39 -6.18
N ASN A 51 25.20 43.66 -6.57
CA ASN A 51 24.13 44.56 -6.97
C ASN A 51 23.78 44.40 -8.45
N ALA A 52 22.57 44.81 -8.83
CA ALA A 52 22.22 44.93 -10.24
C ALA A 52 23.10 46.02 -10.89
N ARG A 53 23.69 45.71 -12.04
CA ARG A 53 24.60 46.60 -12.77
C ARG A 53 24.39 46.53 -14.27
N SER A 54 24.73 47.60 -14.96
CA SER A 54 24.64 47.72 -16.41
C SER A 54 26.01 48.05 -17.00
N GLU A 55 26.45 47.31 -18.00
CA GLU A 55 27.59 47.64 -18.87
C GLU A 55 27.11 48.64 -19.94
N LEU A 56 27.80 49.76 -20.07
CA LEU A 56 27.46 50.86 -20.97
C LEU A 56 28.48 50.96 -22.12
N SER A 57 28.01 51.40 -23.29
CA SER A 57 28.86 51.82 -24.39
C SER A 57 29.52 53.17 -24.09
N GLU A 58 30.50 53.55 -24.89
CA GLU A 58 31.15 54.87 -24.83
C GLU A 58 30.15 56.04 -24.99
N SER A 59 29.04 55.80 -25.70
CA SER A 59 27.91 56.74 -25.84
C SER A 59 26.87 56.68 -24.71
N GLY A 60 27.13 55.94 -23.63
CA GLY A 60 26.25 55.80 -22.47
C GLY A 60 25.04 54.87 -22.70
N ARG A 61 24.96 54.15 -23.82
CA ARG A 61 23.87 53.19 -24.08
C ARG A 61 24.13 51.89 -23.33
N GLU A 62 23.10 51.34 -22.70
CA GLU A 62 23.19 50.05 -22.03
C GLU A 62 23.41 48.90 -23.03
N LEU A 63 24.55 48.24 -22.91
CA LEU A 63 24.93 47.08 -23.72
C LEU A 63 24.51 45.77 -23.06
N LYS A 64 24.62 45.68 -21.73
CA LYS A 64 24.31 44.46 -20.98
C LYS A 64 23.87 44.78 -19.56
N ARG A 65 22.86 44.06 -19.04
CA ARG A 65 22.43 44.15 -17.64
C ARG A 65 22.78 42.86 -16.89
N VAL A 66 23.35 42.99 -15.71
CA VAL A 66 23.53 41.91 -14.72
C VAL A 66 22.56 42.21 -13.57
N GLN A 67 21.71 41.24 -13.23
CA GLN A 67 20.77 41.38 -12.12
C GLN A 67 21.49 41.25 -10.77
N ALA A 68 20.86 41.72 -9.70
CA ALA A 68 21.38 41.53 -8.35
C ALA A 68 21.52 40.04 -8.03
N ALA A 69 22.48 39.71 -7.16
CA ALA A 69 22.61 38.39 -6.59
C ALA A 69 21.35 38.06 -5.80
N LYS A 70 20.80 36.85 -6.02
CA LYS A 70 19.61 36.40 -5.31
C LYS A 70 19.87 36.38 -3.80
N THR A 71 18.85 36.74 -3.04
CA THR A 71 18.90 36.64 -1.58
C THR A 71 18.99 35.16 -1.16
N PRO A 72 19.56 34.86 0.03
CA PRO A 72 19.58 33.50 0.56
C PRO A 72 18.18 32.85 0.62
N GLU A 73 17.14 33.64 0.87
CA GLU A 73 15.74 33.19 0.90
C GLU A 73 15.20 32.85 -0.49
N GLU A 74 15.51 33.65 -1.52
CA GLU A 74 15.15 33.35 -2.92
C GLU A 74 15.85 32.08 -3.41
N ILE A 75 17.14 31.91 -3.06
CA ILE A 75 17.89 30.69 -3.38
C ILE A 75 17.28 29.48 -2.66
N ALA A 76 16.86 29.62 -1.41
CA ALA A 76 16.20 28.55 -0.66
C ALA A 76 14.85 28.15 -1.29
N ARG A 77 14.01 29.14 -1.64
CA ARG A 77 12.72 28.91 -2.31
C ARG A 77 12.86 28.26 -3.68
N GLU A 78 13.84 28.67 -4.47
CA GLU A 78 14.12 28.02 -5.77
C GLU A 78 14.57 26.57 -5.61
N LYS A 79 15.45 26.29 -4.64
CA LYS A 79 15.88 24.92 -4.33
C LYS A 79 14.70 24.06 -3.86
N GLU A 80 13.81 24.60 -3.05
CA GLU A 80 12.60 23.88 -2.61
C GLU A 80 11.68 23.58 -3.79
N LEU A 81 11.44 24.56 -4.67
CA LEU A 81 10.62 24.38 -5.87
C LEU A 81 11.23 23.38 -6.85
N GLU A 82 12.56 23.39 -7.02
CA GLU A 82 13.28 22.38 -7.81
C GLU A 82 13.13 20.98 -7.22
N LYS A 83 13.24 20.83 -5.89
CA LYS A 83 12.99 19.55 -5.21
C LYS A 83 11.57 19.06 -5.45
N LEU A 84 10.56 19.92 -5.29
CA LEU A 84 9.15 19.57 -5.52
C LEU A 84 8.91 19.14 -6.97
N ARG A 85 9.49 19.85 -7.95
CA ARG A 85 9.40 19.48 -9.37
C ARG A 85 10.09 18.14 -9.66
N ALA A 86 11.26 17.92 -9.08
CA ALA A 86 11.99 16.65 -9.25
C ALA A 86 11.19 15.48 -8.66
N GLU A 87 10.58 15.66 -7.50
CA GLU A 87 9.73 14.64 -6.89
C GLU A 87 8.46 14.39 -7.71
N GLN A 88 7.79 15.45 -8.18
CA GLN A 88 6.64 15.31 -9.07
C GLN A 88 7.01 14.54 -10.36
N GLN A 89 8.15 14.84 -10.97
CA GLN A 89 8.63 14.17 -12.16
C GLN A 89 8.92 12.68 -11.89
N ARG A 90 9.55 12.38 -10.75
CA ARG A 90 9.80 11.01 -10.30
C ARG A 90 8.50 10.22 -10.13
N LEU A 91 7.48 10.79 -9.50
CA LEU A 91 6.16 10.16 -9.33
C LEU A 91 5.47 9.88 -10.68
N ILE A 92 5.57 10.81 -11.64
CA ILE A 92 5.04 10.63 -13.00
C ILE A 92 5.75 9.48 -13.70
N GLU A 93 7.07 9.38 -13.58
CA GLU A 93 7.86 8.31 -14.20
C GLU A 93 7.54 6.95 -13.57
N ILE A 94 7.40 6.87 -12.25
CA ILE A 94 6.96 5.67 -11.54
C ILE A 94 5.58 5.23 -12.05
N GLN A 95 4.63 6.16 -12.18
CA GLN A 95 3.29 5.83 -12.66
C GLN A 95 3.33 5.34 -14.12
N ARG A 96 4.09 6.02 -14.99
CA ARG A 96 4.26 5.59 -16.40
C ARG A 96 4.88 4.20 -16.49
N ALA A 97 5.87 3.88 -15.66
CA ALA A 97 6.46 2.56 -15.61
C ALA A 97 5.43 1.51 -15.17
N LYS A 98 4.64 1.79 -14.12
CA LYS A 98 3.53 0.92 -13.67
C LYS A 98 2.50 0.70 -14.77
N ASP A 99 2.10 1.75 -15.49
CA ASP A 99 1.15 1.68 -16.60
C ASP A 99 1.69 0.82 -17.75
N GLN A 100 2.96 0.99 -18.10
CA GLN A 100 3.60 0.18 -19.13
C GLN A 100 3.66 -1.30 -18.75
N VAL A 101 3.95 -1.61 -17.49
CA VAL A 101 3.90 -2.99 -16.99
C VAL A 101 2.48 -3.53 -17.11
N LEU A 102 1.48 -2.80 -16.62
CA LEU A 102 0.07 -3.21 -16.67
C LEU A 102 -0.38 -3.53 -18.10
N LEU A 103 -0.09 -2.65 -19.06
CA LEU A 103 -0.46 -2.83 -20.48
C LEU A 103 0.35 -3.92 -21.20
N ARG A 104 1.54 -4.27 -20.70
CA ARG A 104 2.36 -5.36 -21.24
C ARG A 104 1.96 -6.72 -20.66
N THR A 105 1.57 -6.74 -19.39
CA THR A 105 1.16 -7.97 -18.69
C THR A 105 -0.22 -8.43 -19.15
N PHE A 106 -1.16 -7.51 -19.35
CA PHE A 106 -2.54 -7.84 -19.73
C PHE A 106 -2.87 -7.26 -21.10
N ARG A 107 -3.39 -8.09 -22.00
CA ARG A 107 -3.78 -7.65 -23.35
C ARG A 107 -5.25 -7.22 -23.36
N THR A 108 -6.05 -7.89 -22.56
CA THR A 108 -7.50 -7.67 -22.39
C THR A 108 -7.87 -7.54 -20.91
N GLU A 109 -9.08 -7.06 -20.62
CA GLU A 109 -9.63 -7.07 -19.26
C GLU A 109 -9.80 -8.50 -18.73
N ASP A 110 -10.20 -9.42 -19.60
CA ASP A 110 -10.38 -10.83 -19.26
C ASP A 110 -9.07 -11.48 -18.79
N ASP A 111 -7.92 -11.15 -19.40
CA ASP A 111 -6.61 -11.64 -18.93
C ASP A 111 -6.33 -11.23 -17.47
N LEU A 112 -6.70 -9.99 -17.11
CA LEU A 112 -6.52 -9.46 -15.76
C LEU A 112 -7.44 -10.17 -14.77
N LEU A 113 -8.71 -10.33 -15.14
CA LEU A 113 -9.71 -11.04 -14.32
C LEU A 113 -9.35 -12.52 -14.16
N MET A 114 -8.89 -13.19 -15.21
CA MET A 114 -8.41 -14.57 -15.17
C MET A 114 -7.20 -14.72 -14.25
N ALA A 115 -6.23 -13.80 -14.33
CA ALA A 115 -5.08 -13.80 -13.43
C ALA A 115 -5.49 -13.56 -11.97
N ARG A 116 -6.45 -12.66 -11.71
CA ARG A 116 -7.04 -12.45 -10.38
C ARG A 116 -7.70 -13.74 -9.88
N ASN A 117 -8.62 -14.29 -10.67
CA ASN A 117 -9.41 -15.48 -10.31
C ASN A 117 -8.51 -16.69 -10.07
N GLY A 118 -7.45 -16.88 -10.87
CA GLY A 118 -6.47 -17.93 -10.65
C GLY A 118 -5.73 -17.81 -9.31
N LYS A 119 -5.35 -16.59 -8.91
CA LYS A 119 -4.75 -16.34 -7.59
C LYS A 119 -5.73 -16.62 -6.45
N LEU A 120 -6.97 -16.15 -6.57
CA LEU A 120 -8.01 -16.40 -5.57
C LEU A 120 -8.28 -17.90 -5.41
N ALA A 121 -8.44 -18.63 -6.51
CA ALA A 121 -8.66 -20.08 -6.51
C ALA A 121 -7.50 -20.86 -5.86
N ALA A 122 -6.25 -20.41 -6.07
CA ALA A 122 -5.09 -20.99 -5.41
C ALA A 122 -5.13 -20.76 -3.89
N ILE A 123 -5.53 -19.58 -3.43
CA ILE A 123 -5.69 -19.30 -2.00
C ILE A 123 -6.85 -20.12 -1.42
N ASP A 124 -7.99 -20.20 -2.10
CA ASP A 124 -9.14 -21.01 -1.65
C ASP A 124 -8.77 -22.48 -1.51
N SER A 125 -7.98 -23.02 -2.44
CA SER A 125 -7.45 -24.37 -2.36
C SER A 125 -6.59 -24.58 -1.10
N ASN A 126 -5.72 -23.62 -0.77
CA ASN A 126 -4.93 -23.65 0.47
C ASN A 126 -5.82 -23.60 1.72
N ILE A 127 -6.80 -22.70 1.75
CA ILE A 127 -7.76 -22.59 2.87
C ILE A 127 -8.51 -23.91 3.07
N ASN A 128 -8.92 -24.58 1.99
CA ASN A 128 -9.63 -25.86 2.06
C ASN A 128 -8.76 -26.99 2.65
N VAL A 129 -7.47 -27.02 2.33
CA VAL A 129 -6.51 -27.94 2.95
C VAL A 129 -6.40 -27.66 4.45
N ILE A 130 -6.24 -26.39 4.85
CA ILE A 130 -6.16 -26.00 6.26
C ILE A 130 -7.45 -26.37 7.01
N ARG A 131 -8.62 -26.09 6.44
CA ARG A 131 -9.93 -26.50 7.01
C ARG A 131 -10.03 -28.00 7.19
N SER A 132 -9.51 -28.80 6.24
CA SER A 132 -9.48 -30.25 6.40
C SER A 132 -8.57 -30.69 7.55
N ASN A 133 -7.42 -30.03 7.74
CA ASN A 133 -6.52 -30.31 8.85
C ASN A 133 -7.18 -29.96 10.20
N ILE A 134 -7.84 -28.80 10.27
CA ILE A 134 -8.61 -28.36 11.44
C ILE A 134 -9.66 -29.40 11.82
N ARG A 135 -10.45 -29.92 10.87
CA ARG A 135 -11.44 -30.97 11.17
C ARG A 135 -10.81 -32.21 11.80
N ARG A 136 -9.67 -32.68 11.27
CA ARG A 136 -8.95 -33.83 11.84
C ARG A 136 -8.45 -33.54 13.26
N MET A 137 -7.92 -32.33 13.51
CA MET A 137 -7.48 -31.92 14.84
C MET A 137 -8.64 -31.78 15.83
N LYS A 138 -9.79 -31.24 15.41
CA LYS A 138 -11.02 -31.18 16.23
C LYS A 138 -11.46 -32.57 16.69
N ASN A 139 -11.49 -33.54 15.77
CA ASN A 139 -11.85 -34.92 16.07
C ASN A 139 -10.86 -35.57 17.05
N ARG A 140 -9.55 -35.46 16.76
CA ARG A 140 -8.51 -35.97 17.66
C ARG A 140 -8.59 -35.35 19.05
N LEU A 141 -8.83 -34.04 19.13
CA LEU A 141 -9.02 -33.35 20.41
C LEU A 141 -10.26 -33.90 21.15
N ALA A 142 -11.35 -34.19 20.44
CA ALA A 142 -12.57 -34.72 21.06
C ALA A 142 -12.33 -36.11 21.64
N GLU A 143 -11.62 -36.97 20.91
CA GLU A 143 -11.24 -38.31 21.35
C GLU A 143 -10.34 -38.25 22.59
N MET A 144 -9.31 -37.40 22.59
CA MET A 144 -8.41 -37.22 23.74
C MET A 144 -9.15 -36.72 24.98
N GLN A 145 -10.07 -35.76 24.81
CA GLN A 145 -10.90 -35.23 25.90
C GLN A 145 -11.88 -36.29 26.43
N GLN A 146 -12.47 -37.11 25.57
CA GLN A 146 -13.34 -38.22 26.00
C GLN A 146 -12.56 -39.27 26.79
N SER A 147 -11.35 -39.61 26.33
CA SER A 147 -10.44 -40.52 27.04
C SER A 147 -10.04 -39.97 28.40
N ALA A 148 -9.71 -38.68 28.48
CA ALA A 148 -9.42 -37.99 29.75
C ALA A 148 -10.62 -38.05 30.71
N ALA A 149 -11.81 -37.65 30.25
CA ALA A 149 -13.02 -37.67 31.06
C ALA A 149 -13.43 -39.08 31.50
N ALA A 150 -13.14 -40.12 30.71
CA ALA A 150 -13.35 -41.51 31.11
C ALA A 150 -12.41 -41.93 32.25
N ARG A 151 -11.12 -41.57 32.17
CA ARG A 151 -10.14 -41.86 33.22
C ARG A 151 -10.44 -41.12 34.52
N GLU A 152 -10.78 -39.84 34.44
CA GLU A 152 -11.17 -39.04 35.61
C GLU A 152 -12.39 -39.62 36.32
N ARG A 153 -13.42 -40.03 35.56
CA ARG A 153 -14.60 -40.71 36.12
C ARG A 153 -14.26 -42.06 36.77
N GLN A 154 -13.18 -42.71 36.35
CA GLN A 154 -12.66 -43.93 36.96
C GLN A 154 -11.70 -43.65 38.12
N GLY A 155 -11.49 -42.39 38.51
CA GLY A 155 -10.54 -41.98 39.55
C GLY A 155 -9.07 -42.18 39.15
N GLN A 156 -8.78 -42.38 37.87
CA GLN A 156 -7.41 -42.57 37.38
C GLN A 156 -6.75 -41.22 37.07
N PRO A 157 -5.48 -41.02 37.45
CA PRO A 157 -4.76 -39.80 37.11
C PRO A 157 -4.54 -39.71 35.59
N LEU A 158 -4.65 -38.49 35.06
CA LEU A 158 -4.32 -38.21 33.67
C LEU A 158 -2.81 -38.26 33.45
N SER A 159 -2.38 -38.88 32.35
CA SER A 159 -0.96 -38.89 31.99
C SER A 159 -0.51 -37.51 31.52
N GLN A 160 0.71 -37.11 31.89
CA GLN A 160 1.28 -35.83 31.44
C GLN A 160 1.36 -35.74 29.91
N ASN A 161 1.61 -36.86 29.24
CA ASN A 161 1.62 -36.92 27.78
C ASN A 161 0.25 -36.59 27.18
N LEU A 162 -0.85 -37.11 27.75
CA LEU A 162 -2.20 -36.81 27.26
C LEU A 162 -2.54 -35.33 27.43
N LEU A 163 -2.21 -34.72 28.58
CA LEU A 163 -2.41 -33.30 28.81
C LEU A 163 -1.59 -32.44 27.82
N LYS A 164 -0.33 -32.82 27.58
CA LYS A 164 0.55 -32.15 26.62
C LYS A 164 0.02 -32.27 25.19
N ASP A 165 -0.45 -33.44 24.78
CA ASP A 165 -1.01 -33.66 23.44
C ASP A 165 -2.29 -32.85 23.20
N ILE A 166 -3.14 -32.74 24.24
CA ILE A 166 -4.32 -31.87 24.23
C ILE A 166 -3.89 -30.43 23.99
N GLU A 167 -2.95 -29.88 24.79
CA GLU A 167 -2.55 -28.48 24.64
C GLU A 167 -1.83 -28.20 23.31
N ASN A 168 -0.98 -29.12 22.85
CA ASN A 168 -0.34 -29.02 21.55
C ASN A 168 -1.38 -28.95 20.43
N THR A 169 -2.41 -29.80 20.48
CA THR A 169 -3.49 -29.82 19.48
C THR A 169 -4.30 -28.51 19.53
N ARG A 170 -4.55 -27.98 20.72
CA ARG A 170 -5.22 -26.68 20.90
C ARG A 170 -4.40 -25.54 20.29
N SER A 171 -3.08 -25.54 20.47
CA SER A 171 -2.20 -24.54 19.87
C SER A 171 -2.20 -24.62 18.35
N GLN A 172 -2.06 -25.82 17.79
CA GLN A 172 -2.09 -26.02 16.34
C GLN A 172 -3.41 -25.59 15.70
N LEU A 173 -4.54 -25.77 16.41
CA LEU A 173 -5.83 -25.24 15.99
C LEU A 173 -5.83 -23.72 15.93
N ARG A 174 -5.33 -23.03 16.98
CA ARG A 174 -5.22 -21.56 17.00
C ARG A 174 -4.38 -21.05 15.81
N ASP A 175 -3.21 -21.64 15.60
CA ASP A 175 -2.29 -21.24 14.52
C ASP A 175 -2.89 -21.47 13.13
N SER A 176 -3.63 -22.57 12.95
CA SER A 176 -4.31 -22.88 11.69
C SER A 176 -5.39 -21.86 11.35
N TYR A 177 -6.16 -21.41 12.34
CA TYR A 177 -7.17 -20.37 12.11
C TYR A 177 -6.56 -18.99 11.84
N THR A 178 -5.49 -18.62 12.56
CA THR A 178 -4.72 -17.39 12.25
C THR A 178 -4.24 -17.41 10.79
N THR A 179 -3.78 -18.56 10.31
CA THR A 179 -3.35 -18.73 8.91
C THR A 179 -4.52 -18.56 7.93
N ILE A 180 -5.71 -19.07 8.24
CA ILE A 180 -6.91 -18.86 7.40
C ILE A 180 -7.21 -17.37 7.27
N ILE A 181 -7.13 -16.59 8.35
CA ILE A 181 -7.45 -15.16 8.32
C ILE A 181 -6.46 -14.38 7.48
N GLN A 182 -5.17 -14.66 7.65
CA GLN A 182 -4.14 -14.05 6.80
C GLN A 182 -4.41 -14.35 5.31
N LYS A 183 -4.87 -15.55 4.98
CA LYS A 183 -5.23 -15.94 3.62
C LYS A 183 -6.48 -15.21 3.11
N GLU A 184 -7.48 -14.99 3.96
CA GLU A 184 -8.68 -14.23 3.57
C GLU A 184 -8.35 -12.73 3.40
N GLN A 185 -7.51 -12.15 4.26
CA GLN A 185 -6.98 -10.79 4.08
C GLN A 185 -6.15 -10.66 2.79
N GLU A 186 -5.36 -11.68 2.45
CA GLU A 186 -4.63 -11.76 1.18
C GLU A 186 -5.58 -11.75 -0.03
N LYS A 187 -6.70 -12.47 0.04
CA LYS A 187 -7.74 -12.44 -1.01
C LYS A 187 -8.32 -11.03 -1.20
N GLU A 188 -8.63 -10.32 -0.11
CA GLU A 188 -9.12 -8.93 -0.23
C GLU A 188 -8.08 -7.98 -0.80
N SER A 189 -6.81 -8.11 -0.40
CA SER A 189 -5.74 -7.33 -1.00
C SER A 189 -5.64 -7.56 -2.52
N ILE A 190 -5.75 -8.82 -2.95
CA ILE A 190 -5.76 -9.19 -4.37
C ILE A 190 -6.99 -8.61 -5.09
N ARG A 191 -8.19 -8.70 -4.50
CA ARG A 191 -9.42 -8.12 -5.06
C ARG A 191 -9.30 -6.60 -5.23
N ASN A 192 -8.84 -5.91 -4.19
CA ASN A 192 -8.66 -4.46 -4.19
C ASN A 192 -7.60 -4.02 -5.21
N LYS A 193 -6.46 -4.73 -5.28
CA LYS A 193 -5.42 -4.46 -6.27
C LYS A 193 -5.93 -4.67 -7.69
N ALA A 194 -6.58 -5.80 -7.96
CA ALA A 194 -7.13 -6.10 -9.28
C ALA A 194 -8.19 -5.07 -9.70
N SER A 195 -9.02 -4.60 -8.77
CA SER A 195 -10.03 -3.56 -9.05
C SER A 195 -9.39 -2.23 -9.44
N ARG A 196 -8.33 -1.81 -8.74
CA ARG A 196 -7.55 -0.61 -9.10
C ARG A 196 -6.86 -0.77 -10.46
N ASP A 197 -6.23 -1.92 -10.69
CA ASP A 197 -5.53 -2.22 -11.93
C ASP A 197 -6.50 -2.26 -13.12
N LEU A 198 -7.70 -2.83 -12.94
CA LEU A 198 -8.75 -2.86 -13.96
C LEU A 198 -9.26 -1.45 -14.31
N ALA A 199 -9.56 -0.63 -13.30
CA ALA A 199 -9.97 0.76 -13.51
C ALA A 199 -8.87 1.55 -14.25
N ARG A 200 -7.60 1.34 -13.88
CA ARG A 200 -6.46 1.97 -14.55
C ARG A 200 -6.32 1.47 -16.00
N PHE A 201 -6.47 0.17 -16.22
CA PHE A 201 -6.38 -0.45 -17.55
C PHE A 201 -7.44 0.11 -18.50
N ARG A 202 -8.70 0.20 -18.05
CA ARG A 202 -9.81 0.82 -18.79
C ARG A 202 -9.50 2.24 -19.22
N ASN A 203 -8.99 3.04 -18.28
CA ASN A 203 -8.60 4.43 -18.54
C ASN A 203 -7.48 4.51 -19.60
N LEU A 204 -6.44 3.68 -19.49
CA LEU A 204 -5.31 3.67 -20.43
C LEU A 204 -5.69 3.20 -21.84
N LYS A 205 -6.68 2.31 -21.96
CA LYS A 205 -7.17 1.78 -23.23
C LYS A 205 -8.30 2.62 -23.85
N ASN A 206 -8.72 3.70 -23.18
CA ASN A 206 -9.90 4.49 -23.55
C ASN A 206 -11.16 3.64 -23.77
N LEU A 207 -11.30 2.55 -23.00
CA LEU A 207 -12.48 1.70 -23.04
C LEU A 207 -13.59 2.43 -22.28
N ARG A 208 -14.72 2.69 -22.95
CA ARG A 208 -15.94 3.19 -22.30
C ARG A 208 -16.54 2.06 -21.44
N GLU A 209 -17.17 2.40 -20.33
CA GLU A 209 -17.79 1.50 -19.33
C GLU A 209 -18.96 0.64 -19.86
N GLU A 210 -19.07 0.43 -21.16
CA GLU A 210 -20.19 -0.28 -21.78
C GLU A 210 -20.12 -1.81 -21.64
N ASN A 211 -19.08 -2.33 -20.96
CA ASN A 211 -18.95 -3.74 -20.59
C ASN A 211 -18.46 -3.87 -19.14
N THR A 212 -19.16 -3.24 -18.19
CA THR A 212 -18.96 -3.57 -16.77
C THR A 212 -19.45 -5.00 -16.57
N ASP A 213 -18.52 -5.95 -16.55
CA ASP A 213 -18.78 -7.33 -16.14
C ASP A 213 -19.45 -7.33 -14.76
N PRO A 214 -20.72 -7.78 -14.62
CA PRO A 214 -21.42 -7.86 -13.34
C PRO A 214 -20.69 -8.75 -12.31
N GLN A 215 -19.75 -9.57 -12.77
CA GLN A 215 -18.98 -10.51 -11.95
C GLN A 215 -17.91 -9.85 -11.07
N LEU A 216 -17.72 -8.52 -11.18
CA LEU A 216 -16.91 -7.72 -10.25
C LEU A 216 -17.49 -7.70 -8.82
N ASP A 217 -18.83 -7.75 -8.69
CA ASP A 217 -19.51 -7.73 -7.40
C ASP A 217 -20.01 -9.12 -6.95
N GLU A 218 -20.32 -10.04 -7.88
CA GLU A 218 -21.04 -11.29 -7.54
C GLU A 218 -20.18 -12.50 -7.15
N THR A 219 -18.85 -12.44 -7.23
CA THR A 219 -17.97 -13.55 -6.81
C THR A 219 -17.43 -13.42 -5.38
N GLY A 220 -18.07 -12.58 -4.58
CA GLY A 220 -17.91 -12.55 -3.13
C GLY A 220 -18.74 -13.66 -2.47
N GLY A 221 -18.35 -14.93 -2.66
CA GLY A 221 -18.83 -15.96 -1.74
C GLY A 221 -18.52 -15.52 -0.29
N PRO A 222 -19.33 -15.91 0.70
CA PRO A 222 -19.25 -15.37 2.06
C PRO A 222 -17.80 -15.38 2.56
N SER A 223 -17.28 -14.18 2.81
CA SER A 223 -15.92 -13.99 3.25
C SER A 223 -15.87 -14.24 4.74
N LEU A 224 -14.83 -14.93 5.22
CA LEU A 224 -14.60 -15.04 6.66
C LEU A 224 -14.37 -13.66 7.30
N LEU A 225 -14.02 -12.65 6.49
CA LEU A 225 -13.85 -11.28 6.94
C LEU A 225 -15.18 -10.58 7.26
N ASP A 226 -16.30 -11.08 6.76
CA ASP A 226 -17.64 -10.52 7.06
C ASP A 226 -17.99 -10.70 8.54
N THR A 227 -17.35 -11.65 9.22
CA THR A 227 -17.50 -11.90 10.65
C THR A 227 -16.42 -11.23 11.50
N VAL A 228 -15.50 -10.46 10.91
CA VAL A 228 -14.41 -9.82 11.67
C VAL A 228 -14.94 -8.60 12.41
N VAL A 229 -14.67 -8.57 13.71
CA VAL A 229 -14.96 -7.47 14.63
C VAL A 229 -13.64 -6.96 15.19
N VAL A 230 -13.32 -5.69 14.94
CA VAL A 230 -12.11 -5.04 15.46
C VAL A 230 -12.44 -4.30 16.75
N CYS A 231 -11.78 -4.67 17.84
CA CYS A 231 -11.90 -3.95 19.11
C CYS A 231 -10.90 -2.79 19.18
N ALA A 232 -11.32 -1.64 19.71
CA ALA A 232 -10.44 -0.48 19.90
C ALA A 232 -9.40 -0.68 21.02
N ASP A 233 -9.77 -1.40 22.08
CA ASP A 233 -8.91 -1.67 23.24
C ASP A 233 -9.23 -3.03 23.87
N ASP A 234 -8.41 -3.43 24.84
CA ASP A 234 -8.54 -4.73 25.50
C ASP A 234 -9.86 -4.89 26.28
N ARG A 235 -10.34 -3.82 26.92
CA ARG A 235 -11.56 -3.86 27.73
C ARG A 235 -12.79 -4.05 26.84
N ALA A 236 -12.88 -3.30 25.75
CA ALA A 236 -13.92 -3.47 24.74
C ALA A 236 -13.91 -4.90 24.20
N CYS A 237 -12.73 -5.47 24.00
CA CYS A 237 -12.59 -6.83 23.51
C CYS A 237 -12.95 -7.91 24.53
N ASP A 238 -12.68 -7.70 25.82
CA ASP A 238 -13.12 -8.60 26.87
C ASP A 238 -14.66 -8.61 26.97
N GLN A 239 -15.32 -7.45 26.84
CA GLN A 239 -16.78 -7.37 26.80
C GLN A 239 -17.36 -8.03 25.54
N ALA A 240 -16.74 -7.80 24.39
CA ALA A 240 -17.13 -8.45 23.14
C ALA A 240 -16.96 -9.97 23.21
N TRP A 241 -15.92 -10.47 23.88
CA TRP A 241 -15.67 -11.91 24.01
C TRP A 241 -16.75 -12.65 24.78
N ILE A 242 -17.36 -12.01 25.79
CA ILE A 242 -18.53 -12.56 26.49
C ILE A 242 -19.71 -12.75 25.52
N LYS A 243 -19.97 -11.75 24.67
CA LYS A 243 -21.01 -11.85 23.64
C LYS A 243 -20.69 -12.91 22.58
N VAL A 244 -19.42 -13.05 22.20
CA VAL A 244 -18.97 -14.11 21.29
C VAL A 244 -19.31 -15.48 21.88
N GLU A 245 -19.04 -15.71 23.16
CA GLU A 245 -19.40 -16.95 23.83
C GLU A 245 -20.90 -17.22 23.77
N GLU A 246 -21.71 -16.22 24.12
CA GLU A 246 -23.17 -16.31 24.08
C GLU A 246 -23.68 -16.63 22.68
N TYR A 247 -23.16 -15.93 21.66
CA TYR A 247 -23.52 -16.16 20.26
C TYR A 247 -23.20 -17.58 19.81
N VAL A 248 -21.99 -18.06 20.14
CA VAL A 248 -21.58 -19.42 19.81
C VAL A 248 -22.50 -20.44 20.50
N ARG A 249 -22.86 -20.23 21.77
CA ARG A 249 -23.78 -21.12 22.50
C ARG A 249 -25.19 -21.12 21.93
N GLN A 250 -25.65 -19.97 21.45
CA GLN A 250 -27.00 -19.82 20.90
C GLN A 250 -27.13 -20.47 19.51
N HIS A 251 -26.10 -20.40 18.69
CA HIS A 251 -26.18 -20.76 17.27
C HIS A 251 -25.45 -22.05 16.88
N ALA A 252 -24.52 -22.55 17.70
CA ALA A 252 -23.92 -23.86 17.45
C ALA A 252 -24.90 -24.96 17.88
N THR A 253 -25.11 -25.96 17.01
CA THR A 253 -25.89 -27.16 17.39
C THR A 253 -25.01 -28.20 18.08
N THR A 254 -23.69 -28.09 17.93
CA THR A 254 -22.72 -29.00 18.54
C THR A 254 -22.26 -28.50 19.90
N ARG A 255 -21.89 -29.45 20.79
CA ARG A 255 -21.42 -29.12 22.14
C ARG A 255 -20.17 -28.24 22.11
N LEU A 256 -20.04 -27.32 23.07
CA LEU A 256 -18.77 -26.63 23.28
C LEU A 256 -17.67 -27.61 23.66
N GLN A 257 -16.52 -27.46 23.01
CA GLN A 257 -15.35 -28.32 23.16
C GLN A 257 -14.16 -27.55 23.74
N MET A 258 -14.04 -26.27 23.41
CA MET A 258 -13.04 -25.36 23.97
C MET A 258 -13.67 -24.02 24.32
N LEU A 259 -13.31 -23.53 25.51
CA LEU A 259 -13.59 -22.19 25.96
C LEU A 259 -12.30 -21.67 26.59
N SER A 260 -11.71 -20.63 26.00
CA SER A 260 -10.55 -19.95 26.52
C SER A 260 -10.58 -18.47 26.14
N ASP A 261 -9.62 -17.69 26.63
CA ASP A 261 -9.50 -16.25 26.35
C ASP A 261 -9.18 -15.93 24.88
N SER A 262 -8.79 -16.93 24.09
CA SER A 262 -8.34 -16.78 22.70
C SER A 262 -9.14 -17.59 21.69
N ILE A 263 -9.86 -18.62 22.12
CA ILE A 263 -10.65 -19.44 21.21
C ILE A 263 -11.89 -20.03 21.91
N ILE A 264 -13.03 -19.94 21.25
CA ILE A 264 -14.28 -20.61 21.61
C ILE A 264 -14.62 -21.52 20.45
N MET A 265 -14.77 -22.81 20.73
CA MET A 265 -14.94 -23.79 19.68
C MET A 265 -15.96 -24.84 20.08
N SER A 266 -16.99 -25.00 19.26
CA SER A 266 -17.88 -26.14 19.33
C SER A 266 -17.30 -27.35 18.59
N ALA A 267 -17.79 -28.54 18.92
CA ALA A 267 -17.33 -29.79 18.35
C ALA A 267 -17.59 -29.85 16.83
N ALA A 268 -16.84 -30.72 16.14
CA ALA A 268 -17.05 -30.96 14.73
C ALA A 268 -18.49 -31.46 14.44
N PRO A 269 -19.09 -31.07 13.30
CA PRO A 269 -20.43 -31.51 12.93
C PRO A 269 -20.43 -33.00 12.56
N LEU A 270 -21.30 -33.78 13.19
CA LEU A 270 -21.41 -35.24 12.98
C LEU A 270 -22.64 -35.59 12.13
N LYS A 271 -23.73 -34.86 12.32
CA LYS A 271 -24.97 -34.96 11.55
C LYS A 271 -25.01 -33.91 10.43
N ASP A 272 -25.89 -34.13 9.45
CA ASP A 272 -26.00 -33.23 8.30
C ASP A 272 -26.70 -31.90 8.66
N ASP A 273 -27.44 -31.87 9.77
CA ASP A 273 -28.06 -30.68 10.37
C ASP A 273 -27.16 -29.99 11.42
N ASP A 274 -25.92 -30.48 11.61
CA ASP A 274 -25.02 -29.89 12.60
C ASP A 274 -24.31 -28.62 12.10
N ILE A 275 -24.32 -27.59 12.94
CA ILE A 275 -23.60 -26.33 12.78
C ILE A 275 -22.51 -26.26 13.85
N SER A 276 -21.25 -26.28 13.41
CA SER A 276 -20.08 -26.01 14.26
C SER A 276 -19.65 -24.56 14.11
N LEU A 277 -19.48 -23.88 15.25
CA LEU A 277 -18.96 -22.52 15.30
C LEU A 277 -17.60 -22.52 15.97
N THR A 278 -16.69 -21.72 15.43
CA THR A 278 -15.39 -21.46 16.05
C THR A 278 -15.11 -19.98 16.00
N ALA A 279 -15.02 -19.36 17.16
CA ALA A 279 -14.59 -17.98 17.29
C ALA A 279 -13.17 -17.91 17.85
N SER A 280 -12.36 -16.98 17.36
CA SER A 280 -11.02 -16.76 17.92
C SER A 280 -10.68 -15.28 18.00
N ARG A 281 -9.83 -14.96 18.99
CA ARG A 281 -9.38 -13.63 19.34
C ARG A 281 -7.89 -13.54 19.03
N ILE A 282 -7.56 -12.68 18.07
CA ILE A 282 -6.19 -12.47 17.59
C ILE A 282 -5.70 -11.13 18.14
N ARG A 283 -4.75 -11.22 19.07
CA ARG A 283 -4.05 -10.04 19.59
C ARG A 283 -2.84 -9.74 18.71
N HIS A 284 -2.63 -8.48 18.40
CA HIS A 284 -1.43 -8.00 17.72
C HIS A 284 -0.40 -7.58 18.77
N LYS A 285 0.89 -7.91 18.57
CA LYS A 285 1.94 -7.57 19.55
C LYS A 285 2.14 -6.05 19.70
N ASP A 286 1.88 -5.30 18.64
CA ASP A 286 2.24 -3.89 18.53
C ASP A 286 1.03 -2.94 18.56
N LYS A 287 -0.18 -3.46 18.81
CA LYS A 287 -1.42 -2.65 18.83
C LYS A 287 -2.33 -3.08 19.98
N PRO A 288 -2.92 -2.11 20.72
CA PRO A 288 -3.96 -2.42 21.70
C PRO A 288 -5.21 -2.99 21.00
N GLY A 289 -5.96 -3.82 21.71
CA GLY A 289 -7.15 -4.47 21.18
C GLY A 289 -6.87 -5.81 20.51
N ALA A 290 -7.89 -6.35 19.84
CA ALA A 290 -7.80 -7.60 19.12
C ALA A 290 -8.84 -7.65 18.00
N GLU A 291 -8.60 -8.55 17.06
CA GLU A 291 -9.57 -8.94 16.05
C GLU A 291 -10.29 -10.20 16.55
N LEU A 292 -11.63 -10.14 16.56
CA LEU A 292 -12.49 -11.28 16.82
C LEU A 292 -13.06 -11.73 15.50
N PHE A 293 -13.11 -13.03 15.27
CA PHE A 293 -13.73 -13.58 14.07
C PHE A 293 -14.46 -14.87 14.42
N MET A 294 -15.38 -15.27 13.56
CA MET A 294 -16.10 -16.54 13.67
C MET A 294 -16.10 -17.28 12.33
N ASP A 295 -15.69 -18.54 12.38
CA ASP A 295 -15.87 -19.52 11.32
C ASP A 295 -17.09 -20.41 11.62
N LEU A 296 -17.88 -20.65 10.58
CA LEU A 296 -19.05 -21.54 10.61
C LEU A 296 -18.81 -22.70 9.66
N GLN A 297 -18.89 -23.92 10.20
CA GLN A 297 -18.66 -25.17 9.47
C GLN A 297 -19.85 -26.10 9.62
N CYS A 298 -20.39 -26.53 8.47
CA CYS A 298 -21.30 -27.67 8.40
C CYS A 298 -20.54 -28.95 8.05
N LYS A 299 -21.23 -30.08 8.13
CA LYS A 299 -20.65 -31.37 7.74
C LYS A 299 -20.27 -31.39 6.26
N PRO A 300 -19.11 -31.94 5.87
CA PRO A 300 -18.70 -32.07 4.47
C PRO A 300 -19.42 -33.23 3.77
N SER A 301 -20.75 -33.25 3.86
CA SER A 301 -21.65 -34.12 3.10
C SER A 301 -22.47 -33.27 2.12
N PRO A 302 -23.11 -33.86 1.09
CA PRO A 302 -23.98 -33.10 0.19
C PRO A 302 -25.05 -32.31 0.94
N LEU A 303 -25.76 -32.95 1.88
CA LEU A 303 -26.80 -32.30 2.69
C LEU A 303 -26.23 -31.22 3.62
N GLY A 304 -25.08 -31.45 4.25
CA GLY A 304 -24.44 -30.44 5.10
C GLY A 304 -23.94 -29.22 4.30
N GLN A 305 -23.50 -29.43 3.06
CA GLN A 305 -23.13 -28.33 2.16
C GLN A 305 -24.34 -27.52 1.71
N GLU A 306 -25.49 -28.17 1.46
CA GLU A 306 -26.75 -27.48 1.19
C GLU A 306 -27.22 -26.68 2.40
N LEU A 307 -27.18 -27.26 3.60
CA LEU A 307 -27.46 -26.55 4.85
C LEU A 307 -26.63 -25.27 4.96
N CYS A 308 -25.33 -25.37 4.70
CA CYS A 308 -24.40 -24.24 4.82
C CYS A 308 -24.67 -23.09 3.85
N LYS A 309 -25.47 -23.31 2.81
CA LYS A 309 -25.89 -22.30 1.83
C LYS A 309 -27.29 -21.75 2.11
N THR A 310 -27.98 -22.25 3.13
CA THR A 310 -29.32 -21.76 3.47
C THR A 310 -29.26 -20.34 4.01
N GLU A 311 -30.32 -19.57 3.76
CA GLU A 311 -30.47 -18.20 4.29
C GLU A 311 -30.40 -18.17 5.83
N ALA A 312 -30.86 -19.23 6.52
CA ALA A 312 -30.79 -19.34 7.96
C ALA A 312 -29.34 -19.38 8.46
N VAL A 313 -28.48 -20.20 7.83
CA VAL A 313 -27.05 -20.27 8.18
C VAL A 313 -26.33 -18.97 7.81
N GLU A 314 -26.70 -18.36 6.69
CA GLU A 314 -26.10 -17.10 6.28
C GLU A 314 -26.46 -15.95 7.24
N LYS A 315 -27.69 -15.93 7.77
CA LYS A 315 -28.07 -15.00 8.85
C LYS A 315 -27.23 -15.19 10.12
N ILE A 316 -26.87 -16.43 10.47
CA ILE A 316 -25.96 -16.69 11.60
C ILE A 316 -24.56 -16.16 11.30
N ARG A 317 -24.08 -16.28 10.06
CA ARG A 317 -22.76 -15.76 9.67
C ARG A 317 -22.74 -14.23 9.75
N LEU A 318 -23.64 -13.56 9.04
CA LEU A 318 -23.68 -12.11 8.92
C LEU A 318 -24.12 -11.42 10.22
N GLY A 319 -24.99 -12.06 11.00
CA GLY A 319 -25.48 -11.52 12.28
C GLY A 319 -24.43 -11.46 13.39
N PHE A 320 -23.30 -12.16 13.25
CA PHE A 320 -22.25 -12.22 14.28
C PHE A 320 -21.70 -10.83 14.61
N ARG A 321 -21.34 -10.07 13.57
CA ARG A 321 -20.75 -8.74 13.71
C ARG A 321 -21.72 -7.81 14.45
N ASP A 322 -22.96 -7.77 13.97
CA ASP A 322 -24.00 -6.87 14.48
C ASP A 322 -24.37 -7.21 15.94
N TYR A 323 -24.41 -8.49 16.28
CA TYR A 323 -24.65 -8.96 17.65
C TYR A 323 -23.58 -8.44 18.62
N ILE A 324 -22.31 -8.53 18.22
CA ILE A 324 -21.18 -8.15 19.07
C ILE A 324 -21.08 -6.63 19.19
N SER A 325 -21.15 -5.91 18.06
CA SER A 325 -21.03 -4.45 18.00
C SER A 325 -22.25 -3.72 18.58
N GLY A 326 -23.35 -4.42 18.84
CA GLY A 326 -24.58 -3.83 19.38
C GLY A 326 -25.25 -2.86 18.40
N GLY A 327 -25.07 -3.07 17.09
CA GLY A 327 -25.63 -2.24 16.03
C GLY A 327 -24.87 -0.93 15.74
N GLN A 328 -23.67 -0.73 16.28
CA GLN A 328 -22.81 0.39 15.90
C GLN A 328 -21.96 0.05 14.67
N ALA A 329 -21.98 0.91 13.66
CA ALA A 329 -21.17 0.77 12.45
C ALA A 329 -19.67 0.80 12.81
N GLN A 330 -18.97 -0.31 12.57
CA GLN A 330 -17.53 -0.40 12.73
C GLN A 330 -16.81 -0.04 11.43
N PRO A 331 -15.60 0.53 11.51
CA PRO A 331 -14.75 0.71 10.33
C PRO A 331 -14.41 -0.67 9.77
N ASP A 332 -14.53 -0.82 8.44
CA ASP A 332 -14.14 -2.03 7.73
C ASP A 332 -12.70 -2.44 8.10
N PRO A 333 -12.40 -3.75 8.18
CA PRO A 333 -11.04 -4.22 8.41
C PRO A 333 -10.14 -3.64 7.33
N THR A 334 -9.42 -2.58 7.69
CA THR A 334 -8.66 -1.80 6.74
C THR A 334 -7.51 -2.70 6.30
N PRO A 335 -7.34 -2.99 5.00
CA PRO A 335 -6.23 -3.80 4.54
C PRO A 335 -4.92 -3.16 5.04
N PRO A 336 -3.90 -3.97 5.37
CA PRO A 336 -2.62 -3.44 5.83
C PRO A 336 -2.17 -2.39 4.82
N ARG A 337 -2.01 -1.14 5.29
CA ARG A 337 -1.33 -0.08 4.53
C ARG A 337 0.04 -0.65 4.20
N GLU A 338 0.21 -1.10 2.96
CA GLU A 338 1.53 -1.23 2.39
C GLU A 338 2.18 0.13 2.59
N MET A 339 3.31 0.13 3.30
CA MET A 339 4.22 1.27 3.39
C MET A 339 4.36 1.85 1.98
N GLU A 340 3.69 2.97 1.74
CA GLU A 340 4.15 3.93 0.75
C GLU A 340 5.52 4.35 1.26
N SER A 341 6.55 3.70 0.73
CA SER A 341 7.93 4.07 0.93
C SER A 341 8.10 5.51 0.44
N GLU A 342 8.30 6.41 1.38
CA GLU A 342 8.88 7.75 1.17
C GLU A 342 10.18 7.68 0.34
#